data_AF-X1BAB1-F1
#
_entry.id   AF-X1BAB1-F1
#
_cell.length_a   1.000
_cell.length_b   1.000
_cell.length_c   1.000
_cell.angle_alpha   90.00
_cell.angle_beta   90.00
_cell.angle_gamma   90.00
#
_symmetry.space_group_name_H-M   'P 1'
#
loop_
_entity.id
_entity.type
_entity.pdbx_description
1 polymer ?
#
loop_
_entity_poly.entity_id
_entity_poly.type
_entity_poly.pdbx_seq_one_letter_code
_entity_poly.pdbx_strand_id
1 'polypeptide(L)'
;IRQFTQKDVEKGIFDPLTMTETCLMDWDTPEGKKSVRTKERGYVPTELVMLFRQAGFEVVHIWGGTAGSWNRQKINLDEIS
;
A
#
# COMPACT_ATOMS: atom_id res chain seq x y z
N ILE A 1 -0.89 7.56 5.45
CA ILE A 1 -0.01 8.72 5.75
C ILE A 1 0.12 9.02 7.24
N ARG A 2 -0.96 8.95 8.04
CA ARG A 2 -0.97 9.52 9.41
C ARG A 2 0.09 8.97 10.37
N GLN A 3 0.62 7.78 10.09
CA GLN A 3 1.67 7.13 10.87
C GLN A 3 3.08 7.67 10.61
N PHE A 4 3.32 8.39 9.50
CA PHE A 4 4.66 8.87 9.12
C PHE A 4 4.91 10.27 9.66
N THR A 5 6.15 10.53 10.07
CA THR A 5 6.61 11.84 10.53
C THR A 5 7.44 12.56 9.47
N GLN A 6 7.64 13.87 9.62
CA GLN A 6 8.53 14.64 8.75
C GLN A 6 9.97 14.05 8.71
N LYS A 7 10.43 13.52 9.84
CA LYS A 7 11.75 12.86 9.94
C LYS A 7 11.83 11.61 9.07
N ASP A 8 10.73 10.88 8.89
CA ASP A 8 10.68 9.70 8.04
C ASP A 8 10.76 10.08 6.55
N VAL A 9 10.17 11.21 6.19
CA VAL A 9 10.30 11.82 4.85
C VAL A 9 11.74 12.23 4.57
N GLU A 10 12.37 12.95 5.50
CA GLU A 10 13.78 13.37 5.38
C GLU A 10 14.76 12.20 5.28
N LYS A 11 14.43 11.06 5.92
CA LYS A 11 15.21 9.83 5.83
C LYS A 11 14.92 9.00 4.56
N GLY A 12 13.96 9.41 3.75
CA GLY A 12 13.53 8.66 2.55
C GLY A 12 12.78 7.36 2.86
N ILE A 13 12.25 7.21 4.08
CA ILE A 13 11.40 6.08 4.47
C ILE A 13 10.02 6.23 3.83
N PHE A 14 9.52 7.46 3.71
CA PHE A 14 8.23 7.72 3.07
C PHE A 14 8.32 8.92 2.12
N ASP A 15 7.85 8.76 0.89
CA ASP A 15 7.69 9.83 -0.08
C ASP A 15 6.20 10.20 -0.19
N PRO A 16 5.78 11.38 0.32
CA PRO A 16 4.39 11.82 0.28
C PRO A 16 3.92 12.22 -1.12
N LEU A 17 4.83 12.52 -2.06
CA LEU A 17 4.47 12.88 -3.44
C LEU A 17 4.07 11.63 -4.24
N THR A 18 4.78 10.53 -4.03
CA THR A 18 4.49 9.26 -4.73
C THR A 18 3.70 8.26 -3.88
N MET A 19 3.38 8.61 -2.63
CA MET A 19 2.72 7.73 -1.66
C MET A 19 3.49 6.42 -1.44
N THR A 20 4.82 6.48 -1.41
CA THR A 20 5.69 5.28 -1.38
C THR A 20 6.45 5.16 -0.07
N GLU A 21 6.28 4.03 0.61
CA GLU A 21 7.09 3.62 1.76
C GLU A 21 8.25 2.74 1.29
N THR A 22 9.43 2.92 1.90
CA THR A 22 10.59 2.07 1.73
C THR A 22 10.96 1.46 3.07
N CYS A 23 10.95 0.14 3.18
CA CYS A 23 11.33 -0.58 4.40
C CYS A 23 12.27 -1.74 4.11
N LEU A 24 12.93 -2.24 5.15
CA LEU A 24 13.67 -3.50 5.10
C LEU A 24 12.75 -4.58 5.64
N MET A 25 12.53 -5.62 4.83
CA MET A 25 11.74 -6.78 5.21
C MET A 25 12.65 -7.99 5.32
N ASP A 26 12.67 -8.60 6.49
CA ASP A 26 13.40 -9.84 6.69
C ASP A 26 12.58 -11.02 6.19
N TRP A 27 13.21 -11.86 5.38
CA TRP A 27 12.63 -13.06 4.80
C TRP A 27 13.44 -14.29 5.20
N ASP A 28 12.74 -15.33 5.67
CA ASP A 28 13.32 -16.64 5.88
C ASP A 28 13.48 -17.34 4.52
N THR A 29 14.73 -17.61 4.15
CA THR A 29 15.07 -18.38 2.95
C THR A 29 15.69 -19.71 3.36
N PRO A 30 15.75 -20.73 2.46
CA PRO A 30 16.47 -21.97 2.74
C PRO A 30 17.95 -21.77 3.15
N GLU A 31 18.54 -20.62 2.79
CA GLU A 31 19.93 -20.25 3.08
C GLU A 31 20.05 -19.38 4.36
N GLY A 32 18.95 -19.14 5.08
CA GLY A 32 18.88 -18.30 6.27
C GLY A 32 18.08 -17.01 6.07
N LYS A 33 18.05 -16.16 7.11
CA LYS A 33 17.38 -14.86 7.06
C LYS A 33 18.11 -13.90 6.14
N LYS A 34 17.38 -13.32 5.18
CA LYS A 34 17.87 -12.25 4.30
C LYS A 34 17.02 -11.01 4.50
N SER A 35 17.66 -9.85 4.63
CA SER A 35 16.98 -8.56 4.66
C SER A 35 16.88 -8.01 3.24
N VAL A 36 15.66 -7.74 2.78
CA VAL A 36 15.38 -7.24 1.43
C VAL A 36 14.77 -5.85 1.54
N ARG A 37 15.29 -4.90 0.77
CA ARG A 37 14.69 -3.57 0.67
C ARG A 37 13.46 -3.63 -0.23
N THR A 38 12.30 -3.34 0.33
CA THR A 38 11.02 -3.29 -0.37
C THR A 38 10.57 -1.85 -0.56
N LYS A 39 9.71 -1.64 -1.55
CA LYS A 39 8.99 -0.39 -1.75
C LYS A 39 7.51 -0.71 -1.91
N GLU A 40 6.68 -0.10 -1.09
CA GLU A 40 5.24 -0.22 -1.16
C GLU A 40 4.65 1.13 -1.58
N ARG A 41 3.77 1.13 -2.58
CA ARG A 41 3.06 2.33 -3.01
C ARG A 41 1.59 2.21 -2.65
N GLY A 42 1.12 3.09 -1.78
CA GLY A 42 -0.29 3.23 -1.47
C GLY A 42 -1.03 3.93 -2.61
N TYR A 43 -2.23 3.46 -2.89
CA TYR A 43 -3.18 4.11 -3.81
C TYR A 43 -4.48 4.37 -3.08
N VAL A 44 -5.07 5.55 -3.27
CA VAL A 44 -6.46 5.78 -2.86
C VAL A 44 -7.42 5.12 -3.85
N PRO A 45 -8.67 4.80 -3.45
CA PRO A 45 -9.60 4.10 -4.33
C PRO A 45 -9.81 4.77 -5.69
N THR A 46 -9.81 6.10 -5.76
CA THR A 46 -9.96 6.85 -7.02
C THR A 46 -8.79 6.62 -7.98
N GLU A 47 -7.54 6.53 -7.48
CA GLU A 47 -6.37 6.24 -8.30
C GLU A 47 -6.41 4.81 -8.86
N LEU A 48 -6.86 3.84 -8.05
CA LEU A 48 -7.07 2.47 -8.53
C LEU A 48 -8.12 2.42 -9.64
N VAL A 49 -9.24 3.14 -9.50
CA VAL A 49 -10.26 3.25 -10.57
C VAL A 49 -9.64 3.80 -11.85
N MET A 50 -8.85 4.88 -11.75
CA MET A 50 -8.20 5.48 -12.90
C MET A 50 -7.21 4.51 -13.56
N LEU A 51 -6.38 3.81 -12.77
CA LEU A 51 -5.42 2.82 -13.25
C LEU A 51 -6.12 1.69 -14.03
N PHE A 52 -7.18 1.11 -13.46
CA PHE A 52 -7.94 0.04 -14.13
C PHE A 52 -8.61 0.52 -15.41
N ARG A 53 -9.20 1.73 -15.40
CA ARG A 53 -9.81 2.32 -16.60
C ARG A 53 -8.80 2.58 -17.71
N GLN A 54 -7.61 3.08 -17.36
CA GLN A 54 -6.52 3.28 -18.33
C GLN A 54 -6.05 1.96 -18.95
N ALA A 55 -6.14 0.86 -18.21
CA ALA A 55 -5.87 -0.48 -18.71
C ALA A 55 -7.06 -1.14 -19.45
N GLY A 56 -8.16 -0.41 -19.67
CA GLY A 56 -9.34 -0.89 -20.41
C GLY A 56 -10.33 -1.70 -19.58
N PHE A 57 -10.21 -1.71 -18.25
CA PHE A 57 -11.13 -2.40 -17.36
C PHE A 57 -12.27 -1.50 -16.90
N GLU A 58 -13.43 -2.11 -16.69
CA GLU A 58 -14.54 -1.52 -15.93
C GLU A 58 -14.42 -1.91 -14.46
N VAL A 59 -14.41 -0.91 -13.58
CA VAL A 59 -14.45 -1.16 -12.13
C VAL A 59 -15.89 -1.20 -11.67
N VAL A 60 -16.42 -2.41 -11.47
CA VAL A 60 -17.80 -2.63 -11.03
C VAL A 60 -17.96 -2.34 -9.53
N HIS A 61 -17.00 -2.77 -8.71
CA HIS A 61 -17.02 -2.58 -7.26
C HIS A 61 -15.61 -2.41 -6.69
N ILE A 62 -15.51 -1.67 -5.57
CA ILE A 62 -14.35 -1.65 -4.69
C ILE A 62 -14.84 -2.02 -3.29
N TRP A 63 -14.20 -3.00 -2.67
CA TRP A 63 -14.57 -3.52 -1.36
C TRP A 63 -13.44 -3.32 -0.37
N GLY A 64 -13.80 -3.26 0.92
CA GLY A 64 -12.85 -3.34 2.01
C GLY A 64 -12.20 -4.73 2.08
N GLY A 65 -10.99 -4.80 2.61
CA GLY A 65 -10.18 -6.01 2.56
C GLY A 65 -8.94 -5.91 3.43
N THR A 66 -9.11 -5.82 4.74
CA THR A 66 -8.01 -6.04 5.68
C THR A 66 -7.61 -7.51 5.66
N ALA A 67 -6.32 -7.81 5.78
CA ALA A 67 -5.83 -9.19 5.89
C ALA A 67 -6.61 -9.97 6.97
N GLY A 68 -7.22 -11.09 6.57
CA GLY A 68 -8.08 -11.90 7.43
C GLY A 68 -9.58 -11.52 7.41
N SER A 69 -9.98 -10.48 6.68
CA SER A 69 -11.37 -10.00 6.56
C SER A 69 -11.71 -9.52 5.14
N TRP A 70 -11.66 -10.46 4.19
CA TRP A 70 -11.94 -10.22 2.77
C TRP A 70 -13.44 -10.27 2.47
N ASN A 71 -14.16 -9.21 2.81
CA ASN A 71 -15.62 -9.18 2.71
C ASN A 71 -16.10 -8.20 1.64
N ARG A 72 -17.24 -8.51 1.00
CA ARG A 72 -17.91 -7.58 0.06
C ARG A 72 -18.68 -6.51 0.82
N GLN A 73 -17.96 -5.67 1.54
CA GLN A 73 -18.49 -4.57 2.32
C GLN A 73 -17.84 -3.25 1.90
N LYS A 74 -18.53 -2.13 2.18
CA LYS A 74 -17.96 -0.80 1.96
C LYS A 74 -16.65 -0.67 2.72
N ILE A 75 -15.69 0.01 2.11
CA ILE A 75 -14.39 0.30 2.73
C ILE A 75 -14.63 1.06 4.04
N ASN A 76 -14.06 0.57 5.13
CA ASN A 76 -14.04 1.31 6.39
C ASN A 76 -13.02 2.47 6.30
N LEU A 77 -13.31 3.60 6.93
CA LEU A 77 -12.39 4.73 6.99
C LEU A 77 -11.02 4.34 7.55
N ASP A 78 -10.99 3.41 8.51
CA ASP A 78 -9.74 2.92 9.11
C ASP A 78 -8.89 2.08 8.16
N GLU A 79 -9.47 1.60 7.04
CA GLU A 79 -8.73 0.92 5.97
C GLU A 79 -8.05 1.91 5.00
N ILE A 80 -8.32 3.21 5.15
CA ILE A 80 -7.71 4.27 4.34
C ILE A 80 -6.66 5.00 5.18
N SER A 81 -5.40 4.94 4.74
CA SER A 81 -4.20 5.34 5.52
C SER A 81 -3.86 6.82 5.51
#